data_AF-A0A8B6BSD7-F1
#
_entry.id   AF-A0A8B6BSD7-F1
#
_cell.length_a   1.000
_cell.length_b   1.000
_cell.length_c   1.000
_cell.angle_alpha   90.00
_cell.angle_beta   90.00
_cell.angle_gamma   90.00
#
_symmetry.space_group_name_H-M   'P 1'
#
loop_
_entity.id
_entity.type
_entity.pdbx_description
1 polymer ?
#
loop_
_entity_poly.entity_id
_entity_poly.type
_entity_poly.pdbx_seq_one_letter_code
_entity_poly.pdbx_strand_id
1 'polypeptide(L)'
;MMAPEEDIVSTRDIFIRTKQHTWPILTFICGVVLTLTIAVPLIVSKYTSSKKDEKTDYACSLRFDRKSTHSLLFLSDDNTVMANSFSEETPNVVNHPEQFNTYKGTIGDKCLTNTSKIYFEINFSYEILSSFYNSSSRLLVVEVGVTSRKEIDNQFYAGNIGLSFLIHNCFSHICLSAMSMTNTWEHIKVIGLGNTAGTAATGRLGFFINMNQREFSVIDKDTMEILYTLKKVESADQLCLAFANTSELVSNFNKGASLKRPLDSDSSNKESVKKLRSDDSHSIATKVCSNTDMSDLKHLVYSLTQSMNTMHISLTERIDTLEKNMSKDLAQLIEQKVKHEVSQAKKEINGKLSSFKDQVNVLEGKVNSMEQSYASVVKQPSVNDEKKLNIVIKGLPHGKNEENNPQCTLNKVNSLIRDGLKLSNIKFLKAERKVSRDSKPGLIIAKVQSLEDKKSIMKAKSKLKGNKSFSSVYIENDIPWEVRSQQNNLRTILKEIGKSDKYRVVGSKIVRNQRDGTDGK
;
A
#
# COMPACT_ATOMS: atom_id res chain seq x y z
N MET A 1 -24.43 -37.70 49.38
CA MET A 1 -22.99 -37.89 49.61
C MET A 1 -22.30 -36.58 49.25
N MET A 2 -21.40 -36.18 50.14
CA MET A 2 -20.80 -34.87 50.36
C MET A 2 -19.98 -34.29 49.19
N ALA A 3 -20.00 -32.96 49.07
CA ALA A 3 -18.92 -32.14 48.49
C ALA A 3 -17.67 -32.17 49.42
N PRO A 4 -16.48 -31.68 49.03
CA PRO A 4 -16.18 -30.23 49.11
C PRO A 4 -15.15 -29.72 48.04
N GLU A 5 -15.20 -28.46 47.62
CA GLU A 5 -14.42 -27.24 48.03
C GLU A 5 -12.95 -27.15 47.57
N GLU A 6 -12.64 -25.96 47.01
CA GLU A 6 -11.43 -25.11 47.09
C GLU A 6 -10.06 -25.70 46.64
N ASP A 7 -9.15 -24.98 45.97
CA ASP A 7 -8.55 -23.72 46.43
C ASP A 7 -7.79 -22.93 45.32
N ILE A 8 -7.66 -21.62 45.58
CA ILE A 8 -6.89 -20.62 44.84
C ILE A 8 -5.50 -20.48 45.47
N VAL A 9 -4.40 -20.50 44.72
CA VAL A 9 -3.11 -19.94 45.20
C VAL A 9 -2.34 -19.21 44.09
N SER A 10 -2.02 -17.94 44.40
CA SER A 10 -1.12 -17.02 43.70
C SER A 10 0.35 -17.32 44.04
N THR A 11 1.30 -17.05 43.15
CA THR A 11 2.69 -16.81 43.59
C THR A 11 3.43 -15.82 42.69
N ARG A 12 3.97 -14.80 43.37
CA ARG A 12 4.89 -13.76 42.93
C ARG A 12 6.35 -14.21 43.14
N ASP A 13 7.24 -13.54 42.40
CA ASP A 13 8.63 -13.19 42.70
C ASP A 13 9.70 -14.29 42.90
N ILE A 14 10.71 -14.25 42.02
CA ILE A 14 12.06 -14.76 42.30
C ILE A 14 13.07 -13.68 41.90
N PHE A 15 13.90 -13.28 42.87
CA PHE A 15 14.97 -12.29 42.78
C PHE A 15 16.19 -12.83 43.55
N ILE A 16 17.33 -13.14 42.90
CA ILE A 16 18.66 -13.34 43.55
C ILE A 16 19.76 -12.96 42.52
N ARG A 17 20.37 -11.77 42.65
CA ARG A 17 21.72 -11.43 43.18
C ARG A 17 22.97 -11.88 42.38
N THR A 18 23.53 -10.91 41.65
CA THR A 18 24.91 -10.35 41.68
C THR A 18 26.12 -11.18 42.13
N LYS A 19 27.23 -11.08 41.36
CA LYS A 19 28.59 -10.86 41.91
C LYS A 19 29.50 -10.09 40.94
N GLN A 20 30.15 -9.06 41.48
CA GLN A 20 31.24 -8.25 40.90
C GLN A 20 32.60 -8.92 41.14
N HIS A 21 33.58 -8.67 40.26
CA HIS A 21 35.01 -8.60 40.60
C HIS A 21 35.72 -7.60 39.68
N THR A 22 36.70 -6.88 40.25
CA THR A 22 37.38 -5.68 39.73
C THR A 22 38.86 -5.92 39.38
N TRP A 23 39.28 -5.42 38.19
CA TRP A 23 40.55 -4.68 37.82
C TRP A 23 41.93 -5.41 37.81
N PRO A 24 42.99 -4.94 37.08
CA PRO A 24 43.20 -3.61 36.44
C PRO A 24 43.84 -3.54 35.00
N ILE A 25 43.63 -2.38 34.36
CA ILE A 25 44.46 -1.53 33.46
C ILE A 25 45.55 -2.18 32.56
N LEU A 26 45.42 -2.03 31.22
CA LEU A 26 46.48 -1.51 30.34
C LEU A 26 45.91 -0.94 29.02
N THR A 27 46.38 0.26 28.68
CA THR A 27 46.19 1.09 27.47
C THR A 27 46.34 0.36 26.13
N PHE A 28 45.49 0.66 25.14
CA PHE A 28 45.91 0.97 23.75
C PHE A 28 44.79 1.66 22.95
N ILE A 29 45.21 2.53 22.03
CA ILE A 29 44.51 3.59 21.31
C ILE A 29 43.72 3.04 20.11
N CYS A 30 42.47 3.52 19.88
CA CYS A 30 41.93 3.99 18.58
C CYS A 30 40.38 4.00 18.55
N GLY A 31 39.81 5.17 18.26
CA GLY A 31 38.68 5.31 17.33
C GLY A 31 37.28 4.93 17.81
N VAL A 32 36.71 5.66 18.77
CA VAL A 32 35.24 5.73 18.94
C VAL A 32 34.73 6.89 18.09
N VAL A 33 34.21 6.59 16.89
CA VAL A 33 33.20 7.45 16.24
C VAL A 33 31.85 6.91 16.70
N LEU A 34 31.33 7.48 17.78
CA LEU A 34 29.97 7.23 18.23
C LEU A 34 29.03 8.01 17.31
N THR A 35 28.59 7.41 16.21
CA THR A 35 27.44 7.92 15.45
C THR A 35 26.17 7.62 16.25
N LEU A 36 25.80 8.55 17.12
CA LEU A 36 24.52 8.55 17.81
C LEU A 36 23.42 8.81 16.77
N THR A 37 22.93 7.75 16.12
CA THR A 37 21.77 7.83 15.23
C THR A 37 20.54 7.89 16.12
N ILE A 38 20.07 9.10 16.43
CA ILE A 38 18.78 9.31 17.08
C ILE A 38 17.71 8.99 16.03
N ALA A 39 17.28 7.72 15.98
CA ALA A 39 16.11 7.33 15.22
C ALA A 39 14.87 7.93 15.91
N VAL A 40 14.50 9.14 15.51
CA VAL A 40 13.23 9.75 15.90
C VAL A 40 12.12 8.95 15.21
N PRO A 41 11.22 8.27 15.94
CA PRO A 41 10.14 7.52 15.29
C PRO A 41 9.24 8.51 14.54
N LEU A 42 9.14 8.33 13.23
CA LEU A 42 8.15 8.99 12.39
C LEU A 42 6.79 8.31 12.69
N ILE A 43 5.83 9.08 13.19
CA ILE A 43 4.52 8.56 13.54
C ILE A 43 3.63 8.62 12.30
N VAL A 44 3.39 7.46 11.70
CA VAL A 44 2.41 7.29 10.62
C VAL A 44 1.05 7.02 11.27
N SER A 45 0.12 7.96 11.15
CA SER A 45 -1.25 7.79 11.68
C SER A 45 -2.25 7.70 10.53
N LYS A 46 -3.00 6.60 10.45
CA LYS A 46 -4.15 6.45 9.56
C LYS A 46 -5.35 7.16 10.20
N TYR A 47 -5.93 8.15 9.53
CA TYR A 47 -7.05 8.94 10.05
C TYR A 47 -8.28 8.73 9.17
N THR A 48 -9.36 8.20 9.73
CA THR A 48 -10.66 8.10 9.06
C THR A 48 -11.57 9.17 9.67
N SER A 49 -11.79 10.29 8.97
CA SER A 49 -12.72 11.35 9.37
C SER A 49 -13.65 11.65 8.21
N SER A 50 -14.97 11.60 8.45
CA SER A 50 -16.04 11.82 7.46
C SER A 50 -16.68 13.22 7.54
N LYS A 51 -16.00 14.21 8.12
CA LYS A 51 -16.47 15.60 8.10
C LYS A 51 -15.82 16.35 6.94
N LYS A 52 -16.66 17.09 6.20
CA LYS A 52 -16.28 18.08 5.17
C LYS A 52 -14.97 18.77 5.56
N ASP A 53 -13.90 18.41 4.86
CA ASP A 53 -12.53 18.57 5.35
C ASP A 53 -12.14 20.06 5.33
N GLU A 54 -11.96 20.65 6.53
CA GLU A 54 -11.42 22.01 6.76
C GLU A 54 -10.09 22.24 6.02
N LYS A 55 -9.42 21.15 5.61
CA LYS A 55 -8.21 21.16 4.77
C LYS A 55 -8.45 21.79 3.39
N THR A 56 -9.64 21.65 2.81
CA THR A 56 -9.95 22.15 1.46
C THR A 56 -10.07 23.67 1.38
N ASP A 57 -10.29 24.36 2.50
CA ASP A 57 -10.36 25.82 2.57
C ASP A 57 -9.02 26.50 2.26
N TYR A 58 -7.93 25.73 2.27
CA TYR A 58 -6.57 26.20 1.97
C TYR A 58 -6.16 25.98 0.50
N ALA A 59 -7.15 25.82 -0.40
CA ALA A 59 -6.91 25.56 -1.81
C ALA A 59 -6.01 26.63 -2.44
N CYS A 60 -4.92 26.20 -3.07
CA CYS A 60 -4.00 27.07 -3.77
C CYS A 60 -3.80 26.61 -5.22
N SER A 61 -3.52 27.57 -6.10
CA SER A 61 -3.05 27.27 -7.44
C SER A 61 -1.53 27.22 -7.43
N LEU A 62 -0.99 26.09 -7.88
CA LEU A 62 0.43 25.84 -8.09
C LEU A 62 0.70 25.80 -9.59
N ARG A 63 1.90 26.22 -9.97
CA ARG A 63 2.45 26.01 -11.31
C ARG A 63 3.79 25.32 -11.18
N PHE A 64 4.18 24.58 -12.20
CA PHE A 64 5.52 24.00 -12.32
C PHE A 64 6.52 25.10 -12.71
N ASP A 65 7.69 25.09 -12.06
CA ASP A 65 8.78 25.98 -12.38
C ASP A 65 9.53 25.43 -13.61
N ARG A 66 9.14 25.94 -14.79
CA ARG A 66 9.73 25.57 -16.08
C ARG A 66 11.25 25.63 -16.12
N LYS A 67 11.87 26.51 -15.32
CA LYS A 67 13.34 26.64 -15.27
C LYS A 67 14.03 25.46 -14.61
N SER A 68 13.34 24.80 -13.69
CA SER A 68 13.83 23.65 -12.94
C SER A 68 13.56 22.32 -13.64
N THR A 69 12.63 22.30 -14.59
CA THR A 69 12.10 21.05 -15.15
C THR A 69 13.15 20.28 -15.93
N HIS A 70 13.34 19.02 -15.57
CA HIS A 70 14.25 18.09 -16.23
C HIS A 70 14.02 18.02 -17.75
N SER A 71 15.08 17.85 -18.54
CA SER A 71 15.05 17.89 -20.02
C SER A 71 14.23 16.79 -20.70
N LEU A 72 13.87 15.74 -19.97
CA LEU A 72 13.01 14.64 -20.43
C LEU A 72 11.52 14.87 -20.18
N LEU A 73 11.17 16.01 -19.58
CA LEU A 73 9.80 16.36 -19.24
C LEU A 73 9.30 17.52 -20.10
N PHE A 74 8.00 17.52 -20.30
CA PHE A 74 7.26 18.48 -21.10
C PHE A 74 6.25 19.19 -20.20
N LEU A 75 6.07 20.49 -20.39
CA LEU A 75 5.11 21.28 -19.63
C LEU A 75 4.13 21.98 -20.57
N SER A 76 2.86 22.05 -20.16
CA SER A 76 1.88 22.91 -20.84
C SER A 76 2.25 24.38 -20.78
N ASP A 77 1.68 25.18 -21.67
CA ASP A 77 1.93 26.63 -21.76
C ASP A 77 1.63 27.38 -20.46
N ASP A 78 0.63 26.93 -19.71
CA ASP A 78 0.27 27.51 -18.41
C ASP A 78 1.08 26.92 -17.23
N ASN A 79 1.99 25.99 -17.50
CA ASN A 79 2.80 25.23 -16.55
C ASN A 79 1.96 24.51 -15.48
N THR A 80 0.76 24.03 -15.81
CA THR A 80 -0.07 23.25 -14.87
C THR A 80 -0.12 21.76 -15.19
N VAL A 81 0.31 21.38 -16.39
CA VAL A 81 0.41 19.99 -16.86
C VAL A 81 1.88 19.64 -17.06
N MET A 82 2.26 18.48 -16.57
CA MET A 82 3.57 17.87 -16.79
C MET A 82 3.36 16.50 -17.45
N ALA A 83 4.15 16.21 -18.47
CA ALA A 83 4.15 14.94 -19.17
C ALA A 83 5.59 14.48 -19.45
N ASN A 84 5.77 13.19 -19.68
CA ASN A 84 7.03 12.58 -20.10
C ASN A 84 6.98 12.07 -21.55
N SER A 85 5.90 12.37 -22.26
CA SER A 85 5.76 12.16 -23.69
C SER A 85 5.37 13.45 -24.36
N PHE A 86 5.93 13.69 -25.54
CA PHE A 86 5.58 14.85 -26.33
C PHE A 86 4.09 14.83 -26.71
N SER A 87 3.44 15.98 -26.57
CA SER A 87 2.12 16.27 -27.11
C SER A 87 2.09 17.72 -27.58
N GLU A 88 1.19 18.08 -28.49
CA GLU A 88 1.02 19.48 -28.91
C GLU A 88 0.66 20.40 -27.73
N GLU A 89 0.03 19.84 -26.69
CA GLU A 89 -0.37 20.55 -25.46
C GLU A 89 0.77 20.73 -24.45
N THR A 90 1.91 20.04 -24.65
CA THR A 90 3.07 20.07 -23.75
C THR A 90 4.35 20.21 -24.58
N PRO A 91 4.74 21.45 -24.99
CA PRO A 91 5.95 21.67 -25.75
C PRO A 91 7.22 21.34 -24.95
N ASN A 92 8.30 21.09 -25.68
CA ASN A 92 9.63 20.82 -25.11
C ASN A 92 10.07 21.98 -24.19
N VAL A 93 10.65 21.63 -23.04
CA VAL A 93 11.24 22.62 -22.13
C VAL A 93 12.56 23.11 -22.72
N VAL A 94 12.69 24.44 -22.85
CA VAL A 94 13.93 25.07 -23.30
C VAL A 94 15.01 24.90 -22.23
N ASN A 95 16.21 24.47 -22.63
CA ASN A 95 17.35 24.31 -21.73
C ASN A 95 17.59 25.59 -20.90
N HIS A 96 17.75 25.43 -19.59
CA HIS A 96 17.95 26.53 -18.65
C HIS A 96 19.05 26.18 -17.63
N PRO A 97 19.87 27.13 -17.13
CA PRO A 97 20.94 26.82 -16.16
C PRO A 97 20.46 26.21 -14.83
N GLU A 98 19.21 26.45 -14.45
CA GLU A 98 18.58 25.89 -13.25
C GLU A 98 17.88 24.54 -13.51
N GLN A 99 17.96 24.01 -14.74
CA GLN A 99 17.33 22.76 -15.12
C GLN A 99 17.96 21.59 -14.35
N PHE A 100 17.11 20.71 -13.82
CA PHE A 100 17.57 19.51 -13.15
C PHE A 100 18.21 18.52 -14.11
N ASN A 101 19.33 17.94 -13.68
CA ASN A 101 20.10 16.94 -14.42
C ASN A 101 19.94 15.53 -13.84
N THR A 102 19.75 15.42 -12.52
CA THR A 102 19.60 14.12 -11.84
C THR A 102 18.15 13.88 -11.44
N TYR A 103 17.49 14.90 -10.88
CA TYR A 103 16.10 14.77 -10.47
C TYR A 103 15.20 14.87 -11.70
N LYS A 104 14.60 13.74 -12.07
CA LYS A 104 13.68 13.63 -13.22
C LYS A 104 12.30 14.19 -12.88
N GLY A 105 12.26 15.49 -12.60
CA GLY A 105 11.07 16.18 -12.11
C GLY A 105 11.17 17.68 -12.31
N THR A 106 10.39 18.40 -11.51
CA THR A 106 10.36 19.85 -11.43
C THR A 106 9.96 20.26 -10.01
N ILE A 107 10.16 21.52 -9.66
CA ILE A 107 9.59 22.09 -8.43
C ILE A 107 8.40 23.00 -8.73
N GLY A 108 7.59 23.27 -7.71
CA GLY A 108 6.55 24.29 -7.77
C GLY A 108 7.14 25.70 -7.85
N ASP A 109 6.38 26.61 -8.47
CA ASP A 109 6.65 28.05 -8.55
C ASP A 109 6.64 28.76 -7.18
N LYS A 110 6.15 28.07 -6.14
CA LYS A 110 6.07 28.55 -4.77
C LYS A 110 6.87 27.65 -3.84
N CYS A 111 7.76 28.27 -3.07
CA CYS A 111 8.39 27.63 -1.93
C CYS A 111 7.55 27.85 -0.67
N LEU A 112 7.66 26.88 0.23
CA LEU A 112 6.95 26.82 1.49
C LEU A 112 7.73 27.59 2.56
N THR A 113 6.99 28.43 3.29
CA THR A 113 7.45 29.05 4.52
C THR A 113 7.05 28.20 5.73
N ASN A 114 7.66 28.44 6.89
CA ASN A 114 7.26 27.78 8.14
C ASN A 114 5.78 28.00 8.51
N THR A 115 5.15 29.04 7.98
CA THR A 115 3.74 29.38 8.20
C THR A 115 2.80 28.89 7.11
N SER A 116 3.31 28.25 6.06
CA SER A 116 2.51 27.82 4.92
C SER A 116 1.49 26.76 5.32
N LYS A 117 0.23 27.00 4.95
CA LYS A 117 -0.87 26.04 5.03
C LYS A 117 -1.54 26.02 3.67
N ILE A 118 -1.36 24.94 2.92
CA ILE A 118 -1.81 24.84 1.54
C ILE A 118 -2.48 23.50 1.27
N TYR A 119 -3.44 23.55 0.36
CA TYR A 119 -4.11 22.41 -0.22
C TYR A 119 -4.06 22.50 -1.74
N PHE A 120 -3.75 21.41 -2.41
CA PHE A 120 -3.83 21.32 -3.86
C PHE A 120 -4.22 19.92 -4.29
N GLU A 121 -4.69 19.80 -5.52
CA GLU A 121 -5.14 18.55 -6.10
C GLU A 121 -4.33 18.25 -7.34
N ILE A 122 -4.06 16.96 -7.55
CA ILE A 122 -3.42 16.42 -8.73
C ILE A 122 -4.35 15.37 -9.31
N ASN A 123 -4.66 15.51 -10.60
CA ASN A 123 -5.13 14.38 -11.37
C ASN A 123 -3.97 13.86 -12.21
N PHE A 124 -3.82 12.55 -12.24
CA PHE A 124 -2.79 11.87 -12.99
C PHE A 124 -3.45 10.81 -13.86
N SER A 125 -2.90 10.59 -15.04
CA SER A 125 -3.19 9.45 -15.89
C SER A 125 -1.88 8.76 -16.23
N TYR A 126 -1.91 7.45 -16.45
CA TYR A 126 -0.75 6.71 -16.94
C TYR A 126 -1.18 5.55 -17.83
N GLU A 127 -0.30 5.16 -18.76
CA GLU A 127 -0.46 3.98 -19.61
C GLU A 127 0.78 3.09 -19.56
N ILE A 128 0.57 1.79 -19.31
CA ILE A 128 1.61 0.78 -19.30
C ILE A 128 1.89 0.25 -20.71
N LEU A 129 2.97 0.72 -21.33
CA LEU A 129 3.33 0.30 -22.69
C LEU A 129 3.91 -1.11 -22.77
N SER A 130 4.61 -1.60 -21.74
CA SER A 130 5.23 -2.94 -21.74
C SER A 130 5.11 -3.64 -20.38
N SER A 131 5.02 -4.97 -20.38
CA SER A 131 4.74 -5.77 -19.17
C SER A 131 6.01 -5.95 -18.35
N PHE A 132 6.00 -5.51 -17.09
CA PHE A 132 7.18 -5.39 -16.23
C PHE A 132 7.49 -6.64 -15.42
N TYR A 133 7.75 -7.75 -16.11
CA TYR A 133 7.98 -9.03 -15.42
C TYR A 133 9.40 -9.19 -14.82
N ASN A 134 10.31 -8.22 -14.94
CA ASN A 134 11.70 -8.45 -14.52
C ASN A 134 12.59 -7.23 -14.17
N SER A 135 12.05 -6.01 -14.08
CA SER A 135 12.88 -4.85 -13.77
C SER A 135 12.90 -4.56 -12.27
N SER A 136 14.07 -4.64 -11.65
CA SER A 136 14.35 -4.21 -10.27
C SER A 136 14.18 -2.70 -10.04
N SER A 137 13.87 -1.93 -11.10
CA SER A 137 13.56 -0.52 -11.04
C SER A 137 12.10 -0.29 -10.60
N ARG A 138 11.94 0.43 -9.48
CA ARG A 138 10.67 1.04 -9.09
C ARG A 138 10.27 2.04 -10.18
N LEU A 139 9.24 1.70 -10.96
CA LEU A 139 8.70 2.60 -11.98
C LEU A 139 7.85 3.65 -11.29
N LEU A 140 8.35 4.88 -11.23
CA LEU A 140 7.62 6.00 -10.69
C LEU A 140 6.56 6.46 -11.69
N VAL A 141 5.31 6.45 -11.26
CA VAL A 141 4.19 7.06 -11.97
C VAL A 141 4.10 8.53 -11.57
N VAL A 142 4.03 8.80 -10.27
CA VAL A 142 3.94 10.16 -9.70
C VAL A 142 4.73 10.20 -8.40
N GLU A 143 5.51 11.27 -8.19
CA GLU A 143 6.00 11.67 -6.87
C GLU A 143 5.54 13.09 -6.56
N VAL A 144 5.12 13.31 -5.32
CA VAL A 144 4.88 14.64 -4.75
C VAL A 144 5.65 14.73 -3.44
N GLY A 145 6.60 15.65 -3.38
CA GLY A 145 7.49 15.81 -2.24
C GLY A 145 7.57 17.23 -1.70
N VAL A 146 8.05 17.33 -0.46
CA VAL A 146 8.47 18.55 0.22
C VAL A 146 9.96 18.40 0.51
N THR A 147 10.78 19.22 -0.13
CA THR A 147 12.24 19.06 -0.13
C THR A 147 12.98 20.39 -0.32
N SER A 148 14.30 20.38 -0.09
CA SER A 148 15.18 21.52 -0.29
C SER A 148 15.44 21.77 -1.78
N ARG A 149 15.22 23.01 -2.25
CA ARG A 149 15.53 23.41 -3.64
C ARG A 149 17.01 23.19 -4.01
N LYS A 150 17.92 23.35 -3.04
CA LYS A 150 19.37 23.28 -3.29
C LYS A 150 19.87 21.84 -3.46
N GLU A 151 19.19 20.89 -2.85
CA GLU A 151 19.68 19.51 -2.73
C GLU A 151 18.96 18.54 -3.65
N ILE A 152 17.76 18.89 -4.13
CA ILE A 152 16.91 17.97 -4.90
C ILE A 152 17.58 17.45 -6.16
N ASP A 153 18.34 18.28 -6.89
CA ASP A 153 19.00 17.83 -8.13
C ASP A 153 20.19 16.89 -7.90
N ASN A 154 20.54 16.59 -6.64
CA ASN A 154 21.52 15.55 -6.32
C ASN A 154 20.86 14.19 -6.01
N GLN A 155 19.54 14.09 -6.19
CA GLN A 155 18.74 12.95 -5.77
C GLN A 155 17.83 12.46 -6.88
N PHE A 156 17.57 11.14 -6.89
CA PHE A 156 16.58 10.54 -7.79
C PHE A 156 15.14 10.71 -7.30
N TYR A 157 14.95 10.88 -5.99
CA TYR A 157 13.64 11.01 -5.34
C TYR A 157 13.68 12.13 -4.31
N ALA A 158 12.62 12.91 -4.22
CA ALA A 158 12.47 13.94 -3.19
C ALA A 158 12.47 13.33 -1.78
N GLY A 159 11.93 12.11 -1.62
CA GLY A 159 11.95 11.37 -0.36
C GLY A 159 13.34 11.01 0.19
N ASN A 160 14.42 11.11 -0.60
CA ASN A 160 15.76 10.81 -0.12
C ASN A 160 16.30 11.86 0.86
N ILE A 161 15.90 13.12 0.69
CA ILE A 161 16.39 14.29 1.45
C ILE A 161 15.25 15.11 2.07
N GLY A 162 14.02 14.65 1.91
CA GLY A 162 12.81 15.31 2.37
C GLY A 162 11.70 14.30 2.62
N LEU A 163 10.45 14.76 2.47
CA LEU A 163 9.27 13.91 2.57
C LEU A 163 8.63 13.78 1.20
N SER A 164 8.18 12.59 0.83
CA SER A 164 7.42 12.41 -0.41
C SER A 164 6.36 11.33 -0.30
N PHE A 165 5.36 11.47 -1.16
CA PHE A 165 4.43 10.42 -1.52
C PHE A 165 4.70 10.02 -2.96
N LEU A 166 4.77 8.71 -3.20
CA LEU A 166 5.11 8.16 -4.50
C LEU A 166 4.11 7.07 -4.89
N ILE A 167 3.59 7.20 -6.11
CA ILE A 167 2.81 6.19 -6.81
C ILE A 167 3.78 5.45 -7.72
N HIS A 168 3.98 4.16 -7.48
CA HIS A 168 4.96 3.36 -8.21
C HIS A 168 4.55 1.89 -8.31
N ASN A 169 5.22 1.17 -9.20
CA ASN A 169 5.00 -0.27 -9.35
C ASN A 169 5.62 -1.07 -8.19
N CYS A 170 4.77 -1.76 -7.43
CA CYS A 170 5.12 -2.75 -6.43
C CYS A 170 4.87 -4.17 -6.97
N PHE A 171 5.91 -4.87 -7.44
CA PHE A 171 5.86 -6.29 -7.87
C PHE A 171 4.66 -6.67 -8.77
N SER A 172 3.48 -6.87 -8.19
CA SER A 172 2.22 -7.28 -8.81
C SER A 172 1.15 -6.17 -8.97
N HIS A 173 1.37 -4.95 -8.50
CA HIS A 173 0.36 -3.88 -8.52
C HIS A 173 1.00 -2.48 -8.38
N ILE A 174 0.22 -1.43 -8.65
CA ILE A 174 0.62 -0.06 -8.32
C ILE A 174 0.30 0.23 -6.84
N CYS A 175 1.27 0.76 -6.10
CA CYS A 175 1.10 1.23 -4.73
C CYS A 175 1.21 2.75 -4.64
N LEU A 176 0.59 3.29 -3.58
CA LEU A 176 1.05 4.51 -2.95
C LEU A 176 2.08 4.12 -1.87
N SER A 177 3.18 4.85 -1.75
CA SER A 177 4.07 4.74 -0.59
C SER A 177 4.48 6.12 -0.11
N ALA A 178 4.82 6.21 1.16
CA ALA A 178 5.45 7.39 1.73
C ALA A 178 6.95 7.14 1.89
N MET A 179 7.77 8.18 1.68
CA MET A 179 9.23 8.07 1.78
C MET A 179 9.83 9.27 2.53
N SER A 180 10.80 8.98 3.40
CA SER A 180 11.57 9.97 4.16
C SER A 180 12.97 9.45 4.46
N MET A 181 14.01 10.20 4.11
CA MET A 181 15.41 9.92 4.47
C MET A 181 15.78 8.44 4.26
N THR A 182 15.53 7.93 3.05
CA THR A 182 15.70 6.52 2.61
C THR A 182 14.72 5.48 3.16
N ASN A 183 13.97 5.79 4.22
CA ASN A 183 12.92 4.90 4.71
C ASN A 183 11.72 4.98 3.76
N THR A 184 11.27 3.83 3.27
CA THR A 184 10.03 3.71 2.49
C THR A 184 9.00 2.97 3.31
N TRP A 185 7.84 3.58 3.53
CA TRP A 185 6.67 2.91 4.10
C TRP A 185 5.68 2.64 2.98
N GLU A 186 5.65 1.38 2.57
CA GLU A 186 4.74 0.89 1.53
C GLU A 186 3.37 0.64 2.13
N HIS A 187 2.33 1.27 1.57
CA HIS A 187 1.00 1.01 2.07
C HIS A 187 -0.09 1.44 1.08
N ILE A 188 -1.11 0.58 0.98
CA ILE A 188 -2.34 0.76 0.18
C ILE A 188 -2.13 0.41 -1.29
N LYS A 189 -2.80 -0.66 -1.70
CA LYS A 189 -3.21 -0.89 -3.08
C LYS A 189 -4.11 0.28 -3.47
N VAL A 190 -3.63 1.18 -4.33
CA VAL A 190 -4.52 2.14 -4.98
C VAL A 190 -5.49 1.29 -5.82
N ILE A 191 -6.76 1.30 -5.42
CA ILE A 191 -7.77 0.34 -5.88
C ILE A 191 -7.94 0.49 -7.40
N GLY A 192 -7.84 -0.61 -8.14
CA GLY A 192 -8.19 -0.68 -9.57
C GLY A 192 -7.03 -0.56 -10.56
N LEU A 193 -5.81 -0.35 -10.10
CA LEU A 193 -4.64 -0.15 -10.96
C LEU A 193 -3.94 -1.49 -11.28
N GLY A 194 -4.18 -2.03 -12.48
CA GLY A 194 -3.44 -3.17 -13.02
C GLY A 194 -1.98 -2.81 -13.36
N ASN A 195 -1.09 -3.80 -13.34
CA ASN A 195 0.33 -3.64 -13.66
C ASN A 195 0.74 -4.30 -15.00
N THR A 196 -0.24 -4.69 -15.82
CA THR A 196 -0.03 -5.37 -17.10
C THR A 196 0.14 -4.39 -18.24
N ALA A 197 0.87 -4.79 -19.30
CA ALA A 197 0.92 -4.04 -20.56
C ALA A 197 -0.49 -3.73 -21.09
N GLY A 198 -0.67 -2.55 -21.66
CA GLY A 198 -1.94 -2.00 -22.13
C GLY A 198 -2.86 -1.49 -21.02
N THR A 199 -2.42 -1.47 -19.75
CA THR A 199 -3.24 -0.89 -18.69
C THR A 199 -3.11 0.62 -18.70
N ALA A 200 -4.21 1.30 -19.00
CA ALA A 200 -4.35 2.74 -18.79
C ALA A 200 -5.22 3.00 -17.56
N ALA A 201 -4.85 4.00 -16.76
CA ALA A 201 -5.66 4.39 -15.62
C ALA A 201 -5.49 5.87 -15.28
N THR A 202 -6.47 6.38 -14.54
CA THR A 202 -6.53 7.76 -14.06
C THR A 202 -6.82 7.76 -12.57
N GLY A 203 -6.26 8.71 -11.82
CA GLY A 203 -6.54 8.90 -10.41
C GLY A 203 -6.49 10.36 -10.00
N ARG A 204 -7.04 10.65 -8.82
CA ARG A 204 -7.10 12.00 -8.25
C ARG A 204 -6.70 11.99 -6.79
N LEU A 205 -5.71 12.79 -6.44
CA LEU A 205 -5.21 12.92 -5.08
C LEU A 205 -5.21 14.38 -4.64
N GLY A 206 -5.64 14.61 -3.41
CA GLY A 206 -5.49 15.88 -2.71
C GLY A 206 -4.28 15.82 -1.80
N PHE A 207 -3.50 16.90 -1.77
CA PHE A 207 -2.33 17.05 -0.92
C PHE A 207 -2.55 18.23 0.00
N PHE A 208 -2.37 18.02 1.29
CA PHE A 208 -2.49 19.05 2.31
C PHE A 208 -1.18 19.17 3.05
N ILE A 209 -0.65 20.39 3.13
CA ILE A 209 0.60 20.68 3.81
C ILE A 209 0.34 21.78 4.83
N ASN A 210 0.73 21.51 6.07
CA ASN A 210 0.68 22.48 7.15
C ASN A 210 2.05 22.55 7.81
N MET A 211 2.85 23.54 7.42
CA MET A 211 4.22 23.72 7.90
C MET A 211 4.27 24.09 9.39
N ASN A 212 3.25 24.80 9.90
CA ASN A 212 3.15 25.13 11.33
C ASN A 212 2.99 23.86 12.18
N GLN A 213 2.19 22.90 11.70
CA GLN A 213 1.97 21.61 12.37
C GLN A 213 2.93 20.51 11.89
N ARG A 214 3.86 20.86 10.98
CA ARG A 214 4.79 19.93 10.35
C ARG A 214 4.08 18.68 9.81
N GLU A 215 2.97 18.91 9.12
CA GLU A 215 2.07 17.90 8.58
C GLU A 215 2.10 17.89 7.06
N PHE A 216 2.23 16.71 6.46
CA PHE A 216 2.04 16.46 5.04
C PHE A 216 1.10 15.28 4.84
N SER A 217 -0.11 15.54 4.36
CA SER A 217 -1.15 14.54 4.14
C SER A 217 -1.46 14.34 2.67
N VAL A 218 -1.87 13.12 2.33
CA VAL A 218 -2.46 12.75 1.04
C VAL A 218 -3.86 12.20 1.26
N ILE A 219 -4.78 12.64 0.39
CA ILE A 219 -6.22 12.45 0.48
C ILE A 219 -6.68 11.83 -0.83
N ASP A 220 -7.43 10.73 -0.77
CA ASP A 220 -8.14 10.20 -1.92
C ASP A 220 -9.32 11.11 -2.24
N LYS A 221 -9.37 11.68 -3.44
CA LYS A 221 -10.42 12.64 -3.82
C LYS A 221 -11.75 11.98 -4.14
N ASP A 222 -11.75 10.71 -4.51
CA ASP A 222 -12.98 10.01 -4.85
C ASP A 222 -13.72 9.59 -3.58
N THR A 223 -12.99 9.18 -2.54
CA THR A 223 -13.55 8.79 -1.24
C THR A 223 -13.53 9.92 -0.20
N MET A 224 -12.75 10.98 -0.44
CA MET A 224 -12.43 12.05 0.52
C MET A 224 -11.76 11.53 1.80
N GLU A 225 -11.12 10.36 1.76
CA GLU A 225 -10.42 9.78 2.90
C GLU A 225 -8.95 10.23 2.95
N ILE A 226 -8.46 10.55 4.15
CA ILE A 226 -7.02 10.77 4.38
C ILE A 226 -6.32 9.41 4.31
N LEU A 227 -5.54 9.20 3.26
CA LEU A 227 -4.76 7.97 3.06
C LEU A 227 -3.55 7.94 3.99
N TYR A 228 -2.75 9.02 4.00
CA TYR A 228 -1.57 9.17 4.85
C TYR A 228 -1.43 10.57 5.43
N THR A 229 -0.75 10.63 6.57
CA THR A 229 -0.21 11.87 7.12
C THR A 229 1.17 11.61 7.68
N LEU A 230 2.15 12.30 7.12
CA LEU A 230 3.51 12.38 7.64
C LEU A 230 3.58 13.56 8.61
N LYS A 231 4.13 13.30 9.80
CA LYS A 231 4.37 14.32 10.83
C LYS A 231 5.87 14.54 10.99
N LYS A 232 6.23 15.70 11.52
CA LYS A 232 7.61 16.14 11.78
C LYS A 232 8.40 16.42 10.49
N VAL A 233 7.79 17.13 9.53
CA VAL A 233 8.54 17.81 8.47
C VAL A 233 9.61 18.71 9.11
N GLU A 234 10.87 18.33 9.04
CA GLU A 234 11.98 19.14 9.53
C GLU A 234 12.20 20.32 8.57
N SER A 235 12.41 21.52 9.12
CA SER A 235 12.56 22.72 8.31
C SER A 235 13.99 22.82 7.79
N ALA A 236 14.19 22.56 6.50
CA ALA A 236 15.29 23.16 5.76
C ALA A 236 14.98 24.65 5.50
N ASP A 237 16.01 25.46 5.27
CA ASP A 237 15.90 26.92 5.14
C ASP A 237 14.97 27.37 3.99
N GLN A 238 14.77 26.53 2.97
CA GLN A 238 13.80 26.78 1.91
C GLN A 238 13.27 25.46 1.35
N LEU A 239 12.09 25.07 1.84
CA LEU A 239 11.38 23.91 1.32
C LEU A 239 10.55 24.32 0.12
N CYS A 240 10.51 23.50 -0.92
CA CYS A 240 9.64 23.68 -2.07
C CYS A 240 8.92 22.36 -2.37
N LEU A 241 7.82 22.46 -3.11
CA LEU A 241 7.12 21.28 -3.62
C LEU A 241 7.92 20.71 -4.78
N ALA A 242 8.19 19.42 -4.75
CA ALA A 242 8.83 18.69 -5.83
C ALA A 242 7.83 17.72 -6.46
N PHE A 243 7.89 17.60 -7.78
CA PHE A 243 7.03 16.75 -8.57
C PHE A 243 7.88 15.96 -9.55
N ALA A 244 7.68 14.64 -9.60
CA ALA A 244 8.37 13.80 -10.58
C ALA A 244 7.44 12.78 -11.23
N ASN A 245 7.83 12.41 -12.44
CA ASN A 245 7.27 11.37 -13.28
C ASN A 245 8.49 10.84 -14.03
N THR A 246 8.91 9.59 -13.78
CA THR A 246 10.22 9.09 -14.27
C THR A 246 10.15 7.83 -15.11
N SER A 247 8.96 7.29 -15.36
CA SER A 247 8.81 6.02 -16.04
C SER A 247 8.76 6.18 -17.57
N GLU A 248 9.05 5.10 -18.29
CA GLU A 248 8.77 4.94 -19.73
C GLU A 248 7.24 4.79 -20.01
N LEU A 249 6.40 5.30 -19.11
CA LEU A 249 4.93 5.25 -19.14
C LEU A 249 4.40 6.61 -19.56
N VAL A 250 3.65 6.70 -20.66
CA VAL A 250 2.96 7.96 -21.02
C VAL A 250 2.05 8.35 -19.85
N SER A 251 2.35 9.47 -19.19
CA SER A 251 1.54 9.99 -18.08
C SER A 251 1.25 11.47 -18.24
N ASN A 252 -0.03 11.84 -18.11
CA ASN A 252 -0.50 13.22 -18.25
C ASN A 252 -1.04 13.70 -16.90
N PHE A 253 -0.62 14.89 -16.49
CA PHE A 253 -1.14 15.57 -15.30
C PHE A 253 -2.20 16.59 -15.69
N ASN A 254 -3.49 16.31 -15.51
CA ASN A 254 -4.54 17.30 -15.78
C ASN A 254 -5.11 17.87 -14.48
N LYS A 255 -5.43 19.17 -14.42
CA LYS A 255 -6.17 19.76 -13.28
C LYS A 255 -7.67 19.82 -13.61
N GLY A 256 -8.52 19.54 -12.61
CA GLY A 256 -9.97 19.51 -12.76
C GLY A 256 -10.68 20.40 -11.74
N ALA A 257 -11.53 21.30 -12.27
CA ALA A 257 -12.63 22.05 -11.66
C ALA A 257 -12.35 23.24 -10.69
N SER A 258 -13.02 24.33 -11.06
CA SER A 258 -13.05 25.69 -10.51
C SER A 258 -14.13 25.84 -9.43
N LEU A 259 -13.90 26.68 -8.40
CA LEU A 259 -14.95 27.29 -7.58
C LEU A 259 -14.50 28.64 -6.98
N LYS A 260 -15.50 29.52 -6.82
CA LYS A 260 -15.47 31.00 -6.85
C LYS A 260 -14.79 31.69 -5.63
N ARG A 261 -14.20 32.87 -5.91
CA ARG A 261 -13.74 33.90 -4.93
C ARG A 261 -14.91 34.59 -4.21
N PRO A 262 -14.63 35.17 -3.03
CA PRO A 262 -14.70 36.63 -2.83
C PRO A 262 -13.40 37.17 -2.19
N LEU A 263 -12.71 38.18 -2.75
CA LEU A 263 -12.87 39.65 -2.62
C LEU A 263 -12.65 40.22 -1.20
N ASP A 264 -11.46 40.83 -1.06
CA ASP A 264 -10.98 42.01 -0.33
C ASP A 264 -11.54 42.40 1.06
N SER A 265 -10.61 42.67 1.99
CA SER A 265 -10.58 43.93 2.73
C SER A 265 -9.20 44.26 3.32
N ASP A 266 -8.85 45.52 3.16
CA ASP A 266 -7.62 46.24 3.45
C ASP A 266 -7.26 46.48 4.93
N SER A 267 -6.00 46.92 5.09
CA SER A 267 -5.51 47.99 5.97
C SER A 267 -4.93 47.71 7.38
N SER A 268 -3.64 48.03 7.47
CA SER A 268 -2.92 48.83 8.47
C SER A 268 -3.04 48.52 9.97
N ASN A 269 -1.88 48.27 10.60
CA ASN A 269 -1.33 49.26 11.53
C ASN A 269 0.18 49.08 11.76
N LYS A 270 0.93 50.17 11.55
CA LYS A 270 2.32 50.36 12.00
C LYS A 270 2.26 51.07 13.33
N GLU A 271 3.01 50.60 14.33
CA GLU A 271 3.35 51.45 15.47
C GLU A 271 4.81 51.28 15.87
N SER A 272 5.42 52.41 16.19
CA SER A 272 6.85 52.67 16.28
C SER A 272 7.29 52.69 17.74
N VAL A 273 8.39 52.02 18.09
CA VAL A 273 9.03 52.22 19.41
C VAL A 273 10.31 53.02 19.23
N LYS A 274 10.36 54.13 19.97
CA LYS A 274 11.37 55.19 19.94
C LYS A 274 12.71 54.73 20.52
N LYS A 275 13.76 55.27 19.90
CA LYS A 275 15.12 55.50 20.39
C LYS A 275 15.12 56.16 21.78
N LEU A 276 15.92 55.64 22.70
CA LEU A 276 16.44 56.38 23.86
C LEU A 276 17.94 56.07 23.98
N ARG A 277 18.75 57.07 23.63
CA ARG A 277 20.10 57.27 24.14
C ARG A 277 20.00 58.35 25.21
N SER A 278 20.66 58.15 26.34
CA SER A 278 21.23 59.23 27.13
C SER A 278 22.44 58.68 27.87
N ASP A 279 23.61 59.01 27.34
CA ASP A 279 24.82 59.15 28.13
C ASP A 279 24.60 60.31 29.12
N ASP A 280 24.95 60.12 30.39
CA ASP A 280 25.42 61.18 31.29
C ASP A 280 25.82 60.55 32.63
N SER A 281 27.12 60.46 32.90
CA SER A 281 27.64 60.38 34.27
C SER A 281 29.09 60.85 34.30
N HIS A 282 29.26 62.16 34.49
CA HIS A 282 30.46 62.74 35.06
C HIS A 282 30.08 63.70 36.18
N SER A 283 30.89 63.65 37.24
CA SER A 283 31.13 64.72 38.20
C SER A 283 30.04 65.01 39.24
N ILE A 284 30.04 64.25 40.34
CA ILE A 284 29.90 64.83 41.68
C ILE A 284 30.98 64.22 42.57
N ALA A 285 32.13 64.88 42.67
CA ALA A 285 32.99 64.82 43.85
C ALA A 285 34.03 65.93 43.77
N THR A 286 33.64 67.14 44.15
CA THR A 286 34.62 68.06 44.71
C THR A 286 33.95 69.03 45.67
N LYS A 287 34.59 69.11 46.84
CA LYS A 287 34.51 70.10 47.92
C LYS A 287 33.62 69.77 49.12
N VAL A 288 34.23 70.06 50.29
CA VAL A 288 33.79 69.94 51.70
C VAL A 288 34.13 68.56 52.28
N CYS A 289 35.01 68.34 53.26
CA CYS A 289 35.77 69.23 54.13
C CYS A 289 37.01 68.51 54.71
N SER A 290 37.96 69.33 55.15
CA SER A 290 39.05 69.09 56.09
C SER A 290 38.78 68.10 57.23
N ASN A 291 39.80 67.29 57.55
CA ASN A 291 39.96 66.43 58.73
C ASN A 291 38.89 65.33 58.92
N THR A 292 38.97 64.26 58.13
CA THR A 292 38.45 62.95 58.56
C THR A 292 39.60 62.08 59.01
N ASP A 293 39.54 61.67 60.27
CA ASP A 293 40.47 60.76 60.88
C ASP A 293 40.44 59.40 60.15
N MET A 294 41.56 58.69 60.09
CA MET A 294 41.66 57.41 59.37
C MET A 294 40.68 56.36 59.96
N SER A 295 40.19 56.58 61.18
CA SER A 295 39.13 55.76 61.81
C SER A 295 37.77 55.94 61.15
N ASP A 296 37.40 57.14 60.74
CA ASP A 296 36.07 57.44 60.17
C ASP A 296 35.90 56.77 58.81
N LEU A 297 36.97 56.75 58.01
CA LEU A 297 36.99 56.05 56.72
C LEU A 297 36.86 54.54 56.90
N LYS A 298 37.55 53.96 57.89
CA LYS A 298 37.44 52.52 58.21
C LYS A 298 36.04 52.16 58.69
N HIS A 299 35.43 53.01 59.51
CA HIS A 299 34.07 52.81 60.01
C HIS A 299 33.03 52.89 58.88
N LEU A 300 33.23 53.79 57.92
CA LEU A 300 32.39 53.91 56.73
C LEU A 300 32.49 52.67 55.83
N VAL A 301 33.71 52.17 55.57
CA VAL A 301 33.95 50.96 54.77
C VAL A 301 33.34 49.73 55.45
N TYR A 302 33.47 49.62 56.77
CA TYR A 302 32.86 48.52 57.53
C TYR A 302 31.32 48.59 57.46
N SER A 303 30.73 49.78 57.64
CA SER A 303 29.28 49.99 57.53
C SER A 303 28.76 49.67 56.13
N LEU A 304 29.47 50.10 55.08
CA LEU A 304 29.12 49.79 53.70
C LEU A 304 29.19 48.28 53.41
N THR A 305 30.24 47.60 53.91
CA THR A 305 30.40 46.16 53.75
C THR A 305 29.26 45.39 54.44
N GLN A 306 28.86 45.80 55.64
CA GLN A 306 27.72 45.22 56.34
C GLN A 306 26.40 45.45 55.59
N SER A 307 26.20 46.66 55.06
CA SER A 307 25.04 46.98 54.23
C SER A 307 24.98 46.11 52.97
N MET A 308 26.12 45.95 52.26
CA MET A 308 26.22 45.10 51.08
C MET A 308 25.98 43.62 51.40
N ASN A 309 26.51 43.11 52.51
CA ASN A 309 26.26 41.73 52.92
C ASN A 309 24.79 41.49 53.27
N THR A 310 24.15 42.44 53.94
CA THR A 310 22.71 42.37 54.25
C THR A 310 21.88 42.36 52.97
N MET A 311 22.25 43.19 52.00
CA MET A 311 21.60 43.25 50.69
C MET A 311 21.81 41.95 49.89
N HIS A 312 23.01 41.36 49.95
CA HIS A 312 23.30 40.08 49.30
C HIS A 312 22.45 38.94 49.89
N ILE A 313 22.36 38.83 51.22
CA ILE A 313 21.52 37.82 51.88
C ILE A 313 20.05 37.98 51.47
N SER A 314 19.53 39.21 51.48
CA SER A 314 18.15 39.49 51.07
C SER A 314 17.88 39.14 49.60
N LEU A 315 18.84 39.37 48.71
CA LEU A 315 18.72 38.99 47.30
C LEU A 315 18.75 37.47 47.13
N THR A 316 19.62 36.76 47.83
CA THR A 316 19.67 35.29 47.80
C THR A 316 18.34 34.67 48.25
N GLU A 317 17.77 35.14 49.37
CA GLU A 317 16.47 34.66 49.87
C GLU A 317 15.32 34.90 48.88
N ARG A 318 15.36 36.04 48.18
CA ARG A 318 14.37 36.35 47.12
C ARG A 318 14.53 35.43 45.92
N ILE A 319 15.76 35.11 45.50
CA ILE A 319 16.03 34.18 44.41
C ILE A 319 15.50 32.79 44.76
N ASP A 320 15.81 32.28 45.96
CA ASP A 320 15.35 30.96 46.42
C ASP A 320 13.82 30.87 46.45
N THR A 321 13.16 31.95 46.90
CA THR A 321 11.70 32.04 46.91
C THR A 321 11.13 32.02 45.49
N LEU A 322 11.79 32.70 44.55
CA LEU A 322 11.36 32.78 43.15
C LEU A 322 11.53 31.42 42.45
N GLU A 323 12.64 30.73 42.66
CA GLU A 323 12.88 29.37 42.15
C GLU A 323 11.85 28.37 42.66
N LYS A 324 11.51 28.45 43.96
CA LYS A 324 10.50 27.58 44.57
C LYS A 324 9.10 27.83 43.99
N ASN A 325 8.72 29.09 43.80
CA ASN A 325 7.43 29.44 43.22
C ASN A 325 7.35 29.02 41.74
N MET A 326 8.39 29.27 40.95
CA MET A 326 8.45 28.83 39.55
C MET A 326 8.36 27.32 39.42
N SER A 327 9.06 26.57 40.29
CA SER A 327 9.01 25.10 40.28
C SER A 327 7.61 24.57 40.58
N LYS A 328 6.89 25.22 41.51
CA LYS A 328 5.51 24.86 41.87
C LYS A 328 4.54 25.14 40.71
N ASP A 329 4.65 26.31 40.09
CA ASP A 329 3.77 26.71 38.98
C ASP A 329 4.00 25.82 37.74
N LEU A 330 5.27 25.49 37.45
CA LEU A 330 5.63 24.59 36.37
C LEU A 330 5.06 23.18 36.61
N ALA A 331 5.16 22.66 37.83
CA ALA A 331 4.60 21.36 38.19
C ALA A 331 3.08 21.31 38.01
N GLN A 332 2.36 22.37 38.42
CA GLN A 332 0.91 22.46 38.23
C GLN A 332 0.52 22.53 36.74
N LEU A 333 1.24 23.31 35.94
CA LEU A 333 1.01 23.40 34.49
C LEU A 333 1.22 22.05 33.79
N ILE A 334 2.30 21.33 34.14
CA ILE A 334 2.58 20.00 33.60
C ILE A 334 1.45 19.03 33.98
N GLU A 335 1.04 19.01 35.25
CA GLU A 335 -0.01 18.12 35.72
C GLU A 335 -1.35 18.38 35.01
N GLN A 336 -1.74 19.65 34.84
CA GLN A 336 -2.95 20.03 34.11
C GLN A 336 -2.89 19.63 32.63
N LYS A 337 -1.76 19.86 31.97
CA LYS A 337 -1.58 19.52 30.56
C LYS A 337 -1.60 18.02 30.33
N VAL A 338 -0.89 17.25 31.16
CA VAL A 338 -0.89 15.78 31.10
C VAL A 338 -2.30 15.24 31.32
N LYS A 339 -3.03 15.75 32.32
CA LYS A 339 -4.41 15.34 32.59
C LYS A 339 -5.34 15.63 31.41
N HIS A 340 -5.16 16.76 30.74
CA HIS A 340 -5.94 17.12 29.55
C HIS A 340 -5.64 16.20 28.36
N GLU A 341 -4.37 15.96 28.04
CA GLU A 341 -3.97 15.10 26.93
C GLU A 341 -4.38 13.65 27.15
N VAL A 342 -4.24 13.12 28.37
CA VAL A 342 -4.72 11.77 28.73
C VAL A 342 -6.24 11.67 28.59
N SER A 343 -6.99 12.71 28.96
CA SER A 343 -8.44 12.74 28.79
C SER A 343 -8.87 12.76 27.32
N GLN A 344 -8.18 13.54 26.48
CA GLN A 344 -8.42 13.56 25.04
C GLN A 344 -8.10 12.21 24.39
N ALA A 345 -6.94 11.63 24.68
CA ALA A 345 -6.54 10.33 24.18
C ALA A 345 -7.55 9.24 24.57
N LYS A 346 -8.05 9.26 25.81
CA LYS A 346 -9.09 8.33 26.26
C LYS A 346 -10.40 8.47 25.47
N LYS A 347 -10.82 9.71 25.16
CA LYS A 347 -12.01 9.95 24.32
C LYS A 347 -11.82 9.44 22.89
N GLU A 348 -10.65 9.68 22.29
CA GLU A 348 -10.34 9.21 20.95
C GLU A 348 -10.32 7.68 20.87
N ILE A 349 -9.67 7.01 21.83
CA ILE A 349 -9.62 5.55 21.91
C ILE A 349 -11.02 4.96 22.05
N ASN A 350 -11.86 5.52 22.93
CA ASN A 350 -13.24 5.06 23.11
C ASN A 350 -14.08 5.26 21.84
N GLY A 351 -13.90 6.36 21.12
CA GLY A 351 -14.54 6.60 19.82
C GLY A 351 -14.14 5.55 18.79
N LYS A 352 -12.83 5.27 18.65
CA LYS A 352 -12.33 4.22 17.75
C LYS A 352 -12.82 2.83 18.12
N LEU A 353 -12.87 2.51 19.42
CA LEU A 353 -13.38 1.22 19.91
C LEU A 353 -14.86 1.02 19.56
N SER A 354 -15.68 2.07 19.69
CA SER A 354 -17.10 2.01 19.29
C SER A 354 -17.26 1.78 17.79
N SER A 355 -16.54 2.54 16.95
CA SER A 355 -16.57 2.36 15.50
C SER A 355 -16.07 0.98 15.07
N PHE A 356 -15.03 0.46 15.71
CA PHE A 356 -14.52 -0.88 15.45
C PHE A 356 -15.56 -1.96 15.80
N LYS A 357 -16.27 -1.79 16.93
CA LYS A 357 -17.36 -2.69 17.32
C LYS A 357 -18.49 -2.70 16.29
N ASP A 358 -18.85 -1.54 15.74
CA ASP A 358 -19.86 -1.45 14.69
C ASP A 358 -19.40 -2.14 13.39
N GLN A 359 -18.13 -1.99 13.02
CA GLN A 359 -17.56 -2.67 11.86
C GLN A 359 -17.56 -4.20 12.03
N VAL A 360 -17.24 -4.70 13.23
CA VAL A 360 -17.30 -6.14 13.53
C VAL A 360 -18.73 -6.65 13.39
N ASN A 361 -19.73 -5.94 13.93
CA ASN A 361 -21.14 -6.33 13.79
C ASN A 361 -21.58 -6.38 12.31
N VAL A 362 -21.14 -5.42 11.49
CA VAL A 362 -21.43 -5.41 10.05
C VAL A 362 -20.78 -6.60 9.33
N LEU A 363 -19.53 -6.93 9.68
CA LEU A 363 -18.83 -8.08 9.11
C LEU A 363 -19.49 -9.39 9.50
N GLU A 364 -19.87 -9.56 10.77
CA GLU A 364 -20.62 -10.73 11.25
C GLU A 364 -21.95 -10.88 10.48
N GLY A 365 -22.68 -9.78 10.26
CA GLY A 365 -23.88 -9.78 9.42
C GLY A 365 -23.62 -10.23 7.97
N LYS A 366 -22.51 -9.77 7.37
CA LYS A 366 -22.11 -10.20 6.01
C LYS A 366 -21.72 -11.66 5.96
N VAL A 367 -20.97 -12.15 6.95
CA VAL A 367 -20.59 -13.57 7.05
C VAL A 367 -21.85 -14.44 7.16
N ASN A 368 -22.78 -14.10 8.05
CA ASN A 368 -24.06 -14.82 8.17
C ASN A 368 -24.87 -14.82 6.86
N SER A 369 -24.91 -13.69 6.14
CA SER A 369 -25.57 -13.62 4.83
C SER A 369 -24.88 -14.49 3.77
N MET A 370 -23.55 -14.58 3.84
CA MET A 370 -22.73 -15.36 2.93
C MET A 370 -22.88 -16.85 3.19
N GLU A 371 -22.94 -17.26 4.45
CA GLU A 371 -23.23 -18.64 4.85
C GLU A 371 -24.63 -19.09 4.40
N GLN A 372 -25.64 -18.23 4.54
CA GLN A 372 -26.99 -18.50 4.02
C GLN A 372 -27.02 -18.59 2.48
N SER A 373 -26.26 -17.73 1.80
CA SER A 373 -26.10 -17.77 0.34
C SER A 373 -25.34 -19.03 -0.11
N TYR A 374 -24.33 -19.46 0.64
CA TYR A 374 -23.58 -20.68 0.34
C TYR A 374 -24.43 -21.94 0.56
N ALA A 375 -25.22 -21.98 1.64
CA ALA A 375 -26.16 -23.07 1.91
C ALA A 375 -27.25 -23.21 0.84
N SER A 376 -27.61 -22.12 0.15
CA SER A 376 -28.56 -22.15 -0.97
C SER A 376 -27.89 -22.51 -2.30
N VAL A 377 -26.65 -22.08 -2.55
CA VAL A 377 -25.86 -22.44 -3.75
C VAL A 377 -25.46 -23.92 -3.76
N VAL A 378 -25.10 -24.50 -2.61
CA VAL A 378 -24.74 -25.93 -2.49
C VAL A 378 -25.92 -26.88 -2.84
N LYS A 379 -27.16 -26.38 -2.85
CA LYS A 379 -28.35 -27.15 -3.26
C LYS A 379 -28.64 -27.13 -4.76
N GLN A 380 -27.87 -26.39 -5.58
CA GLN A 380 -27.97 -26.46 -7.04
C GLN A 380 -26.79 -27.26 -7.61
N PRO A 381 -27.01 -28.42 -8.26
CA PRO A 381 -25.93 -29.17 -8.87
C PRO A 381 -25.30 -28.34 -9.99
N SER A 382 -23.99 -28.13 -9.93
CA SER A 382 -23.26 -27.42 -10.98
C SER A 382 -23.39 -28.17 -12.31
N VAL A 383 -23.55 -27.43 -13.41
CA VAL A 383 -23.62 -27.99 -14.79
C VAL A 383 -22.38 -28.85 -15.14
N ASN A 384 -21.29 -28.70 -14.38
CA ASN A 384 -20.06 -29.51 -14.52
C ASN A 384 -20.13 -30.88 -13.81
N ASP A 385 -20.94 -31.03 -12.76
CA ASP A 385 -21.05 -32.31 -12.04
C ASP A 385 -21.90 -33.34 -12.79
N GLU A 386 -22.88 -32.90 -13.59
CA GLU A 386 -23.71 -33.81 -14.38
C GLU A 386 -22.94 -34.59 -15.44
N LYS A 387 -21.92 -33.98 -16.06
CA LYS A 387 -21.09 -34.63 -17.10
C LYS A 387 -19.99 -35.51 -16.51
N LYS A 388 -19.67 -35.34 -15.21
CA LYS A 388 -18.64 -36.11 -14.52
C LYS A 388 -18.93 -37.60 -14.50
N LEU A 389 -20.21 -37.99 -14.52
CA LEU A 389 -20.66 -39.39 -14.56
C LEU A 389 -20.97 -39.92 -15.98
N ASN A 390 -20.91 -39.07 -17.00
CA ASN A 390 -21.23 -39.46 -18.37
C ASN A 390 -20.05 -40.12 -19.09
N ILE A 391 -20.35 -41.10 -19.92
CA ILE A 391 -19.44 -41.70 -20.90
C ILE A 391 -20.01 -41.57 -22.31
N VAL A 392 -19.13 -41.48 -23.30
CA VAL A 392 -19.50 -41.40 -24.72
C VAL A 392 -19.09 -42.71 -25.41
N ILE A 393 -20.03 -43.36 -26.07
CA ILE A 393 -19.83 -44.60 -26.80
C ILE A 393 -20.02 -44.33 -28.30
N LYS A 394 -19.03 -44.69 -29.11
CA LYS A 394 -19.02 -44.52 -30.57
C LYS A 394 -18.94 -45.88 -31.26
N GLY A 395 -19.55 -46.00 -32.43
CA GLY A 395 -19.44 -47.21 -33.26
C GLY A 395 -20.32 -48.38 -32.83
N LEU A 396 -21.18 -48.22 -31.82
CA LEU A 396 -22.10 -49.27 -31.41
C LEU A 396 -23.26 -49.39 -32.42
N PRO A 397 -23.47 -50.55 -33.07
CA PRO A 397 -24.45 -50.70 -34.16
C PRO A 397 -25.87 -50.28 -33.77
N HIS A 398 -26.54 -49.58 -34.69
CA HIS A 398 -27.93 -49.19 -34.56
C HIS A 398 -28.84 -50.39 -34.83
N GLY A 399 -29.81 -50.64 -33.96
CA GLY A 399 -30.78 -51.71 -34.13
C GLY A 399 -32.10 -51.15 -34.67
N LYS A 400 -32.79 -51.90 -35.53
CA LYS A 400 -34.07 -51.49 -36.13
C LYS A 400 -35.15 -51.10 -35.11
N ASN A 401 -35.04 -51.58 -33.86
CA ASN A 401 -36.00 -51.32 -32.77
C ASN A 401 -35.56 -50.19 -31.81
N GLU A 402 -34.46 -49.49 -32.12
CA GLU A 402 -33.83 -48.51 -31.22
C GLU A 402 -34.30 -47.07 -31.48
N GLU A 403 -34.94 -46.82 -32.63
CA GLU A 403 -35.22 -45.48 -33.15
C GLU A 403 -36.11 -44.62 -32.24
N ASN A 404 -36.90 -45.23 -31.35
CA ASN A 404 -37.80 -44.52 -30.42
C ASN A 404 -37.81 -45.08 -28.98
N ASN A 405 -36.88 -45.97 -28.61
CA ASN A 405 -36.88 -46.59 -27.27
C ASN A 405 -35.54 -46.44 -26.52
N PRO A 406 -35.46 -45.50 -25.55
CA PRO A 406 -34.29 -45.31 -24.69
C PRO A 406 -33.89 -46.57 -23.91
N GLN A 407 -34.86 -47.43 -23.55
CA GLN A 407 -34.59 -48.66 -22.81
C GLN A 407 -33.84 -49.69 -23.66
N CYS A 408 -34.11 -49.76 -24.97
CA CYS A 408 -33.37 -50.61 -25.89
C CYS A 408 -31.90 -50.17 -26.01
N THR A 409 -31.65 -48.85 -26.02
CA THR A 409 -30.30 -48.28 -26.00
C THR A 409 -29.59 -48.65 -24.70
N LEU A 410 -30.26 -48.51 -23.56
CA LEU A 410 -29.72 -48.86 -22.24
C LEU A 410 -29.35 -50.35 -22.14
N ASN A 411 -30.23 -51.24 -22.60
CA ASN A 411 -29.97 -52.68 -22.61
C ASN A 411 -28.74 -53.04 -23.46
N LYS A 412 -28.56 -52.40 -24.61
CA LYS A 412 -27.36 -52.57 -25.45
C LYS A 412 -26.08 -52.08 -24.77
N VAL A 413 -26.15 -50.94 -24.09
CA VAL A 413 -25.02 -50.44 -23.29
C VAL A 413 -24.68 -51.45 -22.19
N ASN A 414 -25.68 -52.00 -21.49
CA ASN A 414 -25.45 -53.03 -20.48
C ASN A 414 -24.78 -54.29 -21.07
N SER A 415 -25.23 -54.77 -22.23
CA SER A 415 -24.58 -55.89 -22.95
C SER A 415 -23.15 -55.56 -23.35
N LEU A 416 -22.87 -54.35 -23.86
CA LEU A 416 -21.51 -53.93 -24.20
C LEU A 416 -20.58 -53.98 -22.98
N ILE A 417 -21.05 -53.53 -21.81
CA ILE A 417 -20.23 -53.49 -20.60
C ILE A 417 -20.02 -54.90 -20.03
N ARG A 418 -21.08 -55.71 -19.98
CA ARG A 418 -21.00 -57.08 -19.47
C ARG A 418 -20.22 -58.00 -20.40
N ASP A 419 -20.57 -58.01 -21.68
CA ASP A 419 -20.08 -58.99 -22.64
C ASP A 419 -18.80 -58.49 -23.35
N GLY A 420 -18.70 -57.17 -23.57
CA GLY A 420 -17.53 -56.53 -24.18
C GLY A 420 -16.41 -56.24 -23.19
N LEU A 421 -16.71 -55.63 -22.04
CA LEU A 421 -15.70 -55.26 -21.04
C LEU A 421 -15.48 -56.31 -19.93
N LYS A 422 -16.36 -57.32 -19.83
CA LYS A 422 -16.37 -58.31 -18.74
C LYS A 422 -16.53 -57.67 -17.36
N LEU A 423 -17.34 -56.62 -17.26
CA LEU A 423 -17.66 -55.96 -15.99
C LEU A 423 -19.10 -56.29 -15.59
N SER A 424 -19.27 -57.05 -14.52
CA SER A 424 -20.56 -57.24 -13.85
C SER A 424 -20.76 -56.13 -12.81
N ASN A 425 -22.02 -55.79 -12.51
CA ASN A 425 -22.44 -54.85 -11.46
C ASN A 425 -22.36 -53.34 -11.75
N ILE A 426 -22.12 -52.92 -12.99
CA ILE A 426 -22.23 -51.49 -13.33
C ILE A 426 -23.68 -51.14 -13.62
N LYS A 427 -24.18 -50.11 -12.94
CA LYS A 427 -25.53 -49.57 -13.14
C LYS A 427 -25.48 -48.25 -13.91
N PHE A 428 -26.36 -48.14 -14.90
CA PHE A 428 -26.57 -46.93 -15.68
C PHE A 428 -27.91 -46.30 -15.34
N LEU A 429 -27.91 -44.99 -15.16
CA LEU A 429 -29.12 -44.22 -14.88
C LEU A 429 -29.90 -43.91 -16.17
N LYS A 430 -29.18 -43.61 -17.26
CA LYS A 430 -29.76 -43.29 -18.57
C LYS A 430 -28.74 -43.59 -19.67
N ALA A 431 -29.23 -43.98 -20.85
CA ALA A 431 -28.44 -44.00 -22.07
C ALA A 431 -29.27 -43.43 -23.23
N GLU A 432 -28.67 -42.56 -24.03
CA GLU A 432 -29.35 -41.88 -25.12
C GLU A 432 -28.44 -41.83 -26.35
N ARG A 433 -28.97 -42.26 -27.50
CA ARG A 433 -28.28 -42.15 -28.77
C ARG A 433 -28.60 -40.81 -29.41
N LYS A 434 -27.57 -40.04 -29.79
CA LYS A 434 -27.71 -38.84 -30.60
C LYS A 434 -27.68 -39.21 -32.08
N VAL A 435 -28.56 -38.58 -32.84
CA VAL A 435 -28.71 -38.79 -34.29
C VAL A 435 -27.41 -38.44 -35.01
N SER A 436 -26.95 -39.32 -35.89
CA SER A 436 -25.83 -39.07 -36.79
C SER A 436 -26.34 -38.41 -38.07
N ARG A 437 -25.56 -37.48 -38.64
CA ARG A 437 -25.85 -36.89 -39.95
C ARG A 437 -25.47 -37.82 -41.12
N ASP A 438 -24.51 -38.71 -40.88
CA ASP A 438 -24.08 -39.72 -41.85
C ASP A 438 -24.74 -41.06 -41.53
N SER A 439 -24.86 -41.96 -42.51
CA SER A 439 -25.36 -43.36 -42.40
C SER A 439 -24.59 -44.26 -41.40
N LYS A 440 -23.74 -43.67 -40.57
CA LYS A 440 -23.00 -44.27 -39.46
C LYS A 440 -23.89 -44.36 -38.21
N PRO A 441 -23.65 -45.35 -37.33
CA PRO A 441 -24.33 -45.42 -36.04
C PRO A 441 -24.00 -44.17 -35.20
N GLY A 442 -25.05 -43.44 -34.79
CA GLY A 442 -24.92 -42.26 -33.93
C GLY A 442 -24.25 -42.52 -32.59
N LEU A 443 -23.69 -41.47 -31.97
CA LEU A 443 -23.00 -41.56 -30.68
C LEU A 443 -24.00 -41.78 -29.54
N ILE A 444 -23.62 -42.54 -28.52
CA ILE A 444 -24.43 -42.77 -27.33
C ILE A 444 -23.79 -42.06 -26.14
N ILE A 445 -24.60 -41.32 -25.38
CA ILE A 445 -24.20 -40.75 -24.09
C ILE A 445 -24.88 -41.56 -23.01
N ALA A 446 -24.10 -42.19 -22.13
CA ALA A 446 -24.61 -42.99 -21.02
C ALA A 446 -24.15 -42.41 -19.68
N LYS A 447 -25.08 -42.25 -18.73
CA LYS A 447 -24.82 -41.74 -17.38
C LYS A 447 -24.68 -42.91 -16.41
N VAL A 448 -23.51 -43.05 -15.82
CA VAL A 448 -23.19 -44.11 -14.85
C VAL A 448 -23.65 -43.69 -13.46
N GLN A 449 -24.01 -44.65 -12.60
CA GLN A 449 -24.47 -44.35 -11.24
C GLN A 449 -23.34 -43.79 -10.34
N SER A 450 -22.12 -44.32 -10.45
CA SER A 450 -20.98 -43.94 -9.61
C SER A 450 -19.73 -43.54 -10.41
N LEU A 451 -18.85 -42.77 -9.79
CA LEU A 451 -17.57 -42.36 -10.39
C LEU A 451 -16.59 -43.55 -10.47
N GLU A 452 -16.67 -44.46 -9.51
CA GLU A 452 -15.91 -45.70 -9.40
C GLU A 452 -16.21 -46.64 -10.57
N ASP A 453 -17.49 -46.78 -10.93
CA ASP A 453 -17.91 -47.55 -12.10
C ASP A 453 -17.39 -46.94 -13.39
N LYS A 454 -17.48 -45.61 -13.53
CA LYS A 454 -16.92 -44.90 -14.69
C LYS A 454 -15.41 -45.13 -14.79
N LYS A 455 -14.66 -45.05 -13.68
CA LYS A 455 -13.21 -45.34 -13.66
C LYS A 455 -12.93 -46.78 -14.10
N SER A 456 -13.75 -47.73 -13.65
CA SER A 456 -13.62 -49.15 -14.00
C SER A 456 -13.84 -49.39 -15.50
N ILE A 457 -14.88 -48.77 -16.08
CA ILE A 457 -15.16 -48.78 -17.52
C ILE A 457 -13.98 -48.21 -18.30
N MET A 458 -13.48 -47.04 -17.88
CA MET A 458 -12.41 -46.33 -18.57
C MET A 458 -11.07 -47.08 -18.53
N LYS A 459 -10.82 -47.87 -17.49
CA LYS A 459 -9.67 -48.80 -17.41
C LYS A 459 -9.85 -50.03 -18.30
N ALA A 460 -11.06 -50.58 -18.37
CA ALA A 460 -11.34 -51.80 -19.11
C ALA A 460 -11.53 -51.61 -20.61
N LYS A 461 -11.77 -50.37 -21.09
CA LYS A 461 -12.12 -50.09 -22.50
C LYS A 461 -11.14 -50.61 -23.55
N SER A 462 -9.87 -50.82 -23.20
CA SER A 462 -8.87 -51.42 -24.10
C SER A 462 -9.22 -52.85 -24.48
N LYS A 463 -9.97 -53.58 -23.64
CA LYS A 463 -10.41 -54.96 -23.86
C LYS A 463 -11.40 -55.11 -25.03
N LEU A 464 -12.08 -54.03 -25.43
CA LEU A 464 -13.02 -54.05 -26.57
C LEU A 464 -12.35 -54.44 -27.89
N LYS A 465 -11.09 -54.04 -28.09
CA LYS A 465 -10.33 -54.38 -29.31
C LYS A 465 -10.12 -55.89 -29.49
N GLY A 466 -10.07 -56.64 -28.40
CA GLY A 466 -9.90 -58.09 -28.42
C GLY A 466 -11.20 -58.87 -28.65
N ASN A 467 -12.36 -58.21 -28.64
CA ASN A 467 -13.65 -58.85 -28.82
C ASN A 467 -14.15 -58.63 -30.26
N LYS A 468 -14.32 -59.71 -31.04
CA LYS A 468 -14.75 -59.66 -32.45
C LYS A 468 -16.06 -58.86 -32.63
N SER A 469 -16.99 -58.99 -31.69
CA SER A 469 -18.32 -58.35 -31.76
C SER A 469 -18.31 -56.85 -31.42
N PHE A 470 -17.26 -56.34 -30.78
CA PHE A 470 -17.16 -54.94 -30.33
C PHE A 470 -15.85 -54.26 -30.73
N SER A 471 -15.12 -54.84 -31.68
CA SER A 471 -13.80 -54.36 -32.12
C SER A 471 -13.84 -52.94 -32.72
N SER A 472 -14.99 -52.53 -33.26
CA SER A 472 -15.26 -51.20 -33.83
C SER A 472 -15.84 -50.19 -32.83
N VAL A 473 -16.03 -50.58 -31.56
CA VAL A 473 -16.66 -49.73 -30.53
C VAL A 473 -15.60 -49.00 -29.70
N TYR A 474 -15.80 -47.70 -29.50
CA TYR A 474 -14.91 -46.84 -28.72
C TYR A 474 -15.64 -46.18 -27.56
N ILE A 475 -15.00 -46.13 -26.39
CA ILE A 475 -15.50 -45.45 -25.20
C ILE A 475 -14.58 -44.29 -24.82
N GLU A 476 -15.18 -43.12 -24.66
CA GLU A 476 -14.50 -41.87 -24.31
C GLU A 476 -15.16 -41.20 -23.09
N ASN A 477 -14.42 -40.29 -22.45
CA ASN A 477 -15.02 -39.41 -21.46
C ASN A 477 -15.96 -38.43 -22.16
N ASP A 478 -17.10 -38.14 -21.54
CA ASP A 478 -17.87 -36.96 -21.91
C ASP A 478 -17.08 -35.71 -21.48
N ILE A 479 -16.64 -34.93 -22.47
CA ILE A 479 -15.80 -33.75 -22.27
C ILE A 479 -16.61 -32.52 -22.74
N PRO A 480 -16.59 -31.40 -21.99
CA PRO A 480 -17.19 -30.14 -22.41
C PRO A 480 -16.70 -29.69 -23.79
N TRP A 481 -17.53 -28.93 -24.51
CA TRP A 481 -17.21 -28.55 -25.89
C TRP A 481 -15.98 -27.63 -25.94
N GLU A 482 -15.80 -26.80 -24.92
CA GLU A 482 -14.69 -25.85 -24.75
C GLU A 482 -13.36 -26.61 -24.73
N VAL A 483 -13.30 -27.66 -23.91
CA VAL A 483 -12.11 -28.51 -23.77
C VAL A 483 -11.87 -29.32 -25.05
N ARG A 484 -12.93 -29.79 -25.73
CA ARG A 484 -12.81 -30.44 -27.04
C ARG A 484 -12.27 -29.50 -28.11
N SER A 485 -12.74 -28.26 -28.15
CA SER A 485 -12.29 -27.23 -29.07
C SER A 485 -10.80 -26.93 -28.85
N GLN A 486 -10.39 -26.73 -27.59
CA GLN A 486 -8.99 -26.54 -27.24
C GLN A 486 -8.13 -27.73 -27.66
N GLN A 487 -8.59 -28.96 -27.43
CA GLN A 487 -7.87 -30.17 -27.85
C GLN A 487 -7.67 -30.25 -29.36
N ASN A 488 -8.69 -29.90 -30.14
CA ASN A 488 -8.61 -29.91 -31.60
C ASN A 488 -7.66 -28.83 -32.11
N ASN A 489 -7.67 -27.65 -31.51
CA ASN A 489 -6.72 -26.58 -31.85
C ASN A 489 -5.28 -27.03 -31.56
N LEU A 490 -5.02 -27.60 -30.38
CA LEU A 490 -3.70 -28.13 -30.03
C LEU A 490 -3.25 -29.28 -30.95
N ARG A 491 -4.17 -30.15 -31.37
CA ARG A 491 -3.87 -31.23 -32.35
C ARG A 491 -3.51 -30.67 -33.72
N THR A 492 -4.23 -29.63 -34.16
CA THR A 492 -3.97 -28.96 -35.44
C THR A 492 -2.58 -28.34 -35.41
N ILE A 493 -2.25 -27.60 -34.34
CA ILE A 493 -0.91 -27.05 -34.14
C ILE A 493 0.16 -28.15 -34.16
N LEU A 494 -0.03 -29.25 -33.44
CA LEU A 494 0.91 -30.37 -33.43
C LEU A 494 1.12 -31.03 -34.81
N LYS A 495 0.08 -31.02 -35.65
CA LYS A 495 0.14 -31.51 -37.02
C LYS A 495 0.94 -30.57 -37.92
N GLU A 496 0.66 -29.27 -37.84
CA GLU A 496 1.35 -28.24 -38.62
C GLU A 496 2.84 -28.13 -38.28
N ILE A 497 3.22 -28.27 -37.00
CA ILE A 497 4.64 -28.23 -36.61
C ILE A 497 5.40 -29.54 -36.92
N GLY A 498 4.73 -30.56 -37.48
CA GLY A 498 5.35 -31.84 -37.85
C GLY A 498 5.86 -32.69 -36.67
N LYS A 499 5.42 -32.41 -35.43
CA LYS A 499 5.88 -33.11 -34.21
C LYS A 499 4.81 -34.04 -33.61
N SER A 500 3.87 -34.48 -34.42
CA SER A 500 2.77 -35.39 -34.00
C SER A 500 3.27 -36.79 -33.61
N ASP A 501 4.47 -37.16 -34.06
CA ASP A 501 5.21 -38.38 -33.70
C ASP A 501 5.79 -38.30 -32.26
N LYS A 502 6.27 -37.12 -31.85
CA LYS A 502 6.96 -36.88 -30.57
C LYS A 502 6.05 -36.41 -29.45
N TYR A 503 4.90 -35.81 -29.76
CA TYR A 503 4.00 -35.24 -28.77
C TYR A 503 2.54 -35.62 -29.03
N ARG A 504 1.75 -35.69 -27.95
CA ARG A 504 0.30 -35.94 -27.99
C ARG A 504 -0.46 -34.96 -27.11
N VAL A 505 -1.71 -34.67 -27.46
CA VAL A 505 -2.60 -33.84 -26.64
C VAL A 505 -3.33 -34.69 -25.60
N VAL A 506 -3.25 -34.30 -24.33
CA VAL A 506 -3.98 -34.91 -23.20
C VAL A 506 -4.64 -33.81 -22.38
N GLY A 507 -5.98 -33.78 -22.35
CA GLY A 507 -6.69 -32.68 -21.69
C GLY A 507 -6.40 -31.36 -22.42
N SER A 508 -6.07 -30.30 -21.68
CA SER A 508 -5.65 -29.01 -22.25
C SER A 508 -4.12 -28.86 -22.37
N LYS A 509 -3.36 -29.97 -22.42
CA LYS A 509 -1.89 -29.97 -22.41
C LYS A 509 -1.30 -30.82 -23.54
N ILE A 510 -0.10 -30.44 -24.00
CA ILE A 510 0.74 -31.24 -24.89
C ILE A 510 1.74 -32.03 -24.03
N VAL A 511 1.82 -33.33 -24.26
CA VAL A 511 2.67 -34.26 -23.50
C VAL A 511 3.58 -35.01 -24.47
N ARG A 512 4.87 -35.15 -24.14
CA ARG A 512 5.82 -35.93 -24.95
C ARG A 512 5.46 -37.42 -24.92
N ASN A 513 5.54 -38.08 -26.07
CA ASN A 513 5.38 -39.53 -26.17
C ASN A 513 6.57 -40.20 -25.48
N GLN A 514 6.33 -40.96 -24.41
CA GLN A 514 7.32 -41.85 -23.83
C GLN A 514 7.41 -43.12 -24.70
N ARG A 515 8.14 -43.02 -25.81
CA ARG A 515 8.77 -44.15 -26.48
C ARG A 515 10.15 -43.67 -26.92
N ASP A 516 11.13 -44.03 -26.12
CA ASP A 516 12.50 -44.41 -26.50
C ASP A 516 13.10 -45.00 -25.22
N GLY A 517 12.71 -46.25 -24.98
CA GLY A 517 13.28 -47.14 -23.97
C GLY A 517 13.82 -48.36 -24.70
N THR A 518 14.67 -48.12 -25.69
CA THR A 518 15.56 -49.10 -26.32
C THR A 518 16.79 -48.33 -26.79
N ASP A 519 17.66 -48.01 -25.84
CA ASP A 519 19.10 -48.04 -26.05
C ASP A 519 19.70 -48.65 -24.78
N GLY A 520 19.81 -49.96 -24.86
CA GLY A 520 20.44 -50.84 -23.89
C GLY A 520 21.05 -51.99 -24.68
N LYS A 521 22.10 -51.68 -25.45
CA LYS A 521 23.25 -52.52 -25.74
C LYS A 521 24.34 -51.70 -26.43
#